data_AF-A0A564ZA41-F1
#
_entry.id   AF-A0A564ZA41-F1
#
_cell.length_a   1.000
_cell.length_b   1.000
_cell.length_c   1.000
_cell.angle_alpha   90.00
_cell.angle_beta   90.00
_cell.angle_gamma   90.00
#
_symmetry.space_group_name_H-M   'P 1'
#
loop_
_entity.id
_entity.type
_entity.pdbx_description
1 polymer ?
#
loop_
_entity_poly.entity_id
_entity_poly.type
_entity_poly.pdbx_seq_one_letter_code
_entity_poly.pdbx_strand_id
1 'polypeptide(L)'
;MFLQMGPKNATTACCEYLVVSVKLPETTKDEIKLDVKEQFLDLRTKKFKLGLHLPNPVKPESSKAKWMSEKSTLEITLLNNREFDFMNF
;
A
#
# COMPACT_ATOMS: atom_id res chain seq x y z
N MET A 1 -12.08 -38.81 7.13
CA MET A 1 -12.36 -37.36 7.12
C MET A 1 -11.01 -36.66 6.98
N PHE A 2 -10.66 -36.21 5.79
CA PHE A 2 -9.41 -35.47 5.55
C PHE A 2 -9.74 -33.99 5.64
N LEU A 3 -9.38 -33.33 6.74
CA LEU A 3 -9.42 -31.86 6.79
C LEU A 3 -8.24 -31.36 5.97
N GLN A 4 -8.51 -31.04 4.71
CA GLN A 4 -7.60 -30.47 3.71
C GLN A 4 -7.19 -29.04 4.10
N MET A 5 -6.65 -28.86 5.31
CA MET A 5 -5.90 -27.69 5.72
C MET A 5 -4.53 -27.81 5.06
N GLY A 6 -4.43 -27.37 3.81
CA GLY A 6 -3.13 -26.98 3.26
C GLY A 6 -2.49 -25.93 4.19
N PRO A 7 -1.16 -25.69 4.11
CA PRO A 7 -0.44 -24.74 4.95
C PRO A 7 -0.79 -23.28 4.60
N LYS A 8 -2.07 -22.91 4.70
CA LYS A 8 -2.55 -21.54 4.73
C LYS A 8 -2.28 -21.02 6.14
N ASN A 9 -1.01 -20.73 6.39
CA ASN A 9 -0.63 -19.96 7.57
C ASN A 9 -1.35 -18.61 7.49
N ALA A 10 -1.98 -18.17 8.59
CA ALA A 10 -2.48 -16.80 8.76
C ALA A 10 -1.33 -15.77 8.88
N THR A 11 -0.21 -16.04 8.21
CA THR A 11 0.96 -15.18 8.19
C THR A 11 0.70 -14.07 7.17
N THR A 12 1.12 -12.85 7.52
CA THR A 12 1.12 -11.63 6.69
C THR A 12 1.76 -11.81 5.29
N ALA A 13 2.41 -12.95 5.07
CA ALA A 13 2.92 -13.44 3.80
C ALA A 13 1.87 -13.53 2.68
N CYS A 14 0.55 -13.51 2.98
CA CYS A 14 -0.51 -13.56 1.97
C CYS A 14 -1.17 -12.19 1.63
N CYS A 15 -0.60 -11.05 2.04
CA CYS A 15 -1.13 -9.73 1.62
C CYS A 15 -0.62 -9.35 0.21
N GLU A 16 -1.50 -9.41 -0.78
CA GLU A 16 -1.22 -8.98 -2.17
C GLU A 16 -1.31 -7.44 -2.31
N TYR A 17 -2.25 -6.85 -1.58
CA TYR A 17 -2.52 -5.42 -1.61
C TYR A 17 -2.33 -4.82 -0.22
N LEU A 18 -1.67 -3.66 -0.17
CA LEU A 18 -1.50 -2.85 1.02
C LEU A 18 -2.21 -1.53 0.78
N VAL A 19 -3.28 -1.27 1.55
CA VAL A 19 -4.06 -0.04 1.43
C VAL A 19 -3.71 0.87 2.60
N VAL A 20 -3.21 2.07 2.30
CA VAL A 20 -2.89 3.11 3.26
C VAL A 20 -3.91 4.23 3.13
N SER A 21 -4.73 4.43 4.15
CA SER A 21 -5.69 5.54 4.22
C SER A 21 -5.14 6.63 5.13
N VAL A 22 -4.72 7.75 4.55
CA VAL A 22 -4.15 8.90 5.26
C VAL A 22 -5.18 10.02 5.30
N LYS A 23 -5.60 10.41 6.50
CA LYS A 23 -6.48 11.57 6.70
C LYS A 23 -5.64 12.85 6.69
N LEU A 24 -5.97 13.75 5.77
CA LEU A 24 -5.28 15.02 5.53
C LEU A 24 -6.32 16.15 5.53
N PRO A 25 -6.81 16.55 6.71
CA PRO A 25 -7.75 17.66 6.80
C PRO A 25 -7.12 18.94 6.22
N GLU A 26 -7.94 19.74 5.52
CA GLU A 26 -7.53 21.03 4.95
C GLU A 26 -6.48 20.99 3.82
N THR A 27 -6.23 19.83 3.20
CA THR A 27 -5.29 19.72 2.06
C THR A 27 -6.05 19.57 0.74
N THR A 28 -5.52 20.14 -0.35
CA THR A 28 -6.09 19.99 -1.70
C THR A 28 -5.31 18.95 -2.50
N LYS A 29 -5.98 18.17 -3.35
CA LYS A 29 -5.38 17.12 -4.20
C LYS A 29 -4.13 17.54 -4.97
N ASP A 30 -4.09 18.80 -5.40
CA ASP A 30 -3.03 19.36 -6.25
C ASP A 30 -1.71 19.53 -5.50
N GLU A 31 -1.81 19.70 -4.17
CA GLU A 31 -0.67 19.92 -3.29
C GLU A 31 -0.11 18.61 -2.72
N ILE A 32 -0.69 17.47 -3.11
CA ILE A 32 -0.30 16.14 -2.65
C ILE A 32 0.66 15.54 -3.66
N LYS A 33 1.89 15.32 -3.23
CA LYS A 33 2.89 14.54 -3.95
C LYS A 33 3.01 13.18 -3.29
N LEU A 34 2.69 12.15 -4.06
CA LEU A 34 2.90 10.77 -3.65
C LEU A 34 4.06 10.20 -4.45
N ASP A 35 5.11 9.80 -3.75
CA ASP A 35 6.27 9.09 -4.28
C ASP A 35 6.19 7.65 -3.77
N VAL A 36 5.79 6.74 -4.66
CA VAL A 36 5.80 5.31 -4.37
C VAL A 36 7.12 4.72 -4.87
N LYS A 37 7.92 4.20 -3.96
CA LYS A 37 9.14 3.43 -4.26
C LYS A 37 8.96 1.98 -3.83
N GLU A 38 9.89 1.14 -4.25
CA GLU A 38 9.84 -0.30 -3.98
C GLU A 38 9.72 -0.60 -2.48
N GLN A 39 10.51 -0.02 -1.59
CA GLN A 39 10.38 -0.26 -0.13
C GLN A 39 10.03 0.99 0.68
N PHE A 40 9.61 2.06 0.01
CA PHE A 40 9.38 3.34 0.67
C PHE A 40 8.19 4.06 0.06
N LEU A 41 7.29 4.51 0.93
CA LEU A 41 6.18 5.37 0.56
C LEU A 41 6.46 6.76 1.12
N ASP A 42 6.70 7.72 0.25
CA ASP A 42 6.83 9.14 0.62
C ASP A 42 5.57 9.87 0.18
N LEU A 43 4.85 10.42 1.14
CA LEU A 43 3.74 11.30 0.91
C LEU A 43 4.13 12.67 1.42
N ARG A 44 4.20 13.63 0.50
CA ARG A 44 4.50 15.03 0.79
C ARG A 44 3.29 15.88 0.45
N THR A 45 2.81 16.63 1.43
CA THR A 45 1.83 17.70 1.25
C THR A 45 2.41 19.02 1.73
N LYS A 46 1.71 20.13 1.46
CA LYS A 46 2.16 21.47 1.86
C LYS A 46 2.34 21.62 3.38
N LYS A 47 1.57 20.86 4.17
CA LYS A 47 1.48 20.97 5.63
C LYS A 47 2.03 19.75 6.36
N PHE A 48 2.03 18.57 5.72
CA PHE A 48 2.41 17.31 6.35
C PHE A 48 3.31 16.47 5.43
N LYS A 49 4.23 15.74 6.04
CA LYS A 49 5.04 14.71 5.36
C LYS A 49 4.84 13.39 6.09
N LEU A 50 4.58 12.33 5.33
CA LEU A 50 4.50 10.97 5.82
C LEU A 50 5.49 10.12 5.01
N GLY A 51 6.54 9.65 5.67
CA GLY A 51 7.45 8.65 5.10
C GLY A 51 7.23 7.33 5.80
N LEU A 52 6.78 6.32 5.06
CA LEU A 52 6.55 4.97 5.59
C LEU A 52 7.52 4.00 4.91
N HIS A 53 8.38 3.38 5.69
CA HIS A 53 9.18 2.25 5.23
C HIS A 53 8.29 1.00 5.19
N LEU A 54 8.18 0.40 4.01
CA LEU A 54 7.41 -0.82 3.81
C LEU A 54 8.29 -2.02 4.15
N PRO A 55 7.78 -3.01 4.91
CA PRO A 55 8.55 -4.21 5.26
C PRO A 55 8.84 -5.10 4.04
N ASN A 56 8.02 -5.01 2.99
CA ASN A 56 8.16 -5.77 1.74
C ASN A 56 8.23 -4.84 0.54
N PRO A 57 8.95 -5.22 -0.54
CA PRO A 57 9.00 -4.46 -1.77
C PRO A 57 7.63 -4.42 -2.46
N VAL A 58 7.19 -3.28 -2.98
CA VAL A 58 5.93 -3.05 -3.69
C VAL A 58 6.20 -2.65 -5.14
N LYS A 59 5.27 -2.94 -6.06
CA LYS A 59 5.32 -2.50 -7.45
C LYS A 59 4.72 -1.10 -7.57
N PRO A 60 5.52 -0.05 -7.85
CA PRO A 60 4.99 1.31 -8.02
C PRO A 60 4.07 1.41 -9.25
N GLU A 61 4.39 0.67 -10.31
CA GLU A 61 3.64 0.60 -11.57
C GLU A 61 2.21 0.04 -11.46
N SER A 62 1.95 -0.84 -10.48
CA SER A 62 0.60 -1.33 -10.18
C SER A 62 -0.06 -0.63 -8.99
N SER A 63 0.62 0.35 -8.39
CA SER A 63 0.06 1.12 -7.28
C SER A 63 -0.96 2.15 -7.77
N LYS A 64 -2.00 2.39 -6.97
CA LYS A 64 -3.06 3.36 -7.24
C LYS A 64 -3.18 4.30 -6.08
N ALA A 65 -3.45 5.57 -6.36
CA ALA A 65 -3.75 6.56 -5.34
C ALA A 65 -5.06 7.26 -5.69
N LYS A 66 -5.92 7.41 -4.69
CA LYS A 66 -7.23 8.05 -4.81
C LYS A 66 -7.39 9.09 -3.72
N TRP A 67 -7.56 10.33 -4.13
CA TRP A 67 -7.90 11.41 -3.22
C TRP A 67 -9.42 11.54 -3.08
N MET A 68 -9.92 11.52 -1.84
CA MET A 68 -11.31 11.78 -1.51
C MET A 68 -11.42 13.17 -0.86
N SER A 69 -11.77 14.18 -1.67
CA SER A 69 -11.97 15.56 -1.18
C SER A 69 -13.09 15.66 -0.13
N GLU A 70 -14.18 14.89 -0.30
CA GLU A 70 -15.32 14.88 0.64
C GLU A 70 -14.91 14.49 2.06
N LYS A 71 -13.96 13.56 2.19
CA LYS A 71 -13.47 13.04 3.47
C LYS A 71 -12.09 13.59 3.83
N SER A 72 -11.52 14.47 3.01
CA SER A 72 -10.13 14.93 3.12
C SER A 72 -9.16 13.77 3.40
N THR A 73 -9.31 12.67 2.66
CA THR A 73 -8.58 11.41 2.90
C THR A 73 -7.93 10.95 1.60
N LEU A 74 -6.64 10.63 1.66
CA LEU A 74 -5.92 9.98 0.57
C LEU A 74 -5.88 8.48 0.82
N GLU A 75 -6.34 7.70 -0.14
CA GLU A 75 -6.25 6.25 -0.13
C GLU A 75 -5.19 5.82 -1.14
N ILE A 76 -4.16 5.12 -0.69
CA ILE A 76 -3.11 4.57 -1.53
C ILE A 76 -3.20 3.05 -1.49
N THR A 77 -3.44 2.43 -2.64
CA THR A 77 -3.44 0.98 -2.83
C THR A 77 -2.13 0.58 -3.48
N LEU A 78 -1.25 -0.06 -2.71
CA LEU A 78 0.06 -0.53 -3.14
C LEU A 78 -0.02 -2.03 -3.42
N LEU A 79 0.51 -2.47 -4.55
CA LEU A 79 0.63 -3.89 -4.86
C LEU A 79 1.97 -4.40 -4.34
N ASN A 80 1.96 -5.41 -3.48
CA ASN A 80 3.19 -6.02 -2.97
C ASN A 80 3.89 -6.81 -4.10
N ASN A 81 5.18 -6.55 -4.31
CA ASN A 81 6.00 -7.28 -5.25
C ASN A 81 6.51 -8.55 -4.56
N ARG A 82 5.74 -9.65 -4.64
CA ARG A 82 6.26 -10.95 -4.22
C ARG A 82 7.26 -11.45 -5.27
N GLU A 83 8.52 -11.54 -4.89
CA GLU A 83 9.53 -12.32 -5.60
C GLU A 83 9.28 -13.84 -5.56
N PHE A 84 8.22 -14.29 -4.86
CA PHE A 84 7.91 -15.71 -4.60
C PHE A 84 6.61 -16.24 -5.24
N ASP A 85 6.11 -15.64 -6.31
CA ASP A 85 5.04 -16.29 -7.10
C ASP A 85 5.55 -17.51 -7.90
N PHE A 86 6.85 -17.82 -7.86
CA PHE A 86 7.41 -19.04 -8.47
C PHE A 86 7.34 -20.29 -7.59
N MET A 87 6.96 -20.18 -6.31
CA MET A 87 6.92 -21.32 -5.36
C MET A 87 5.52 -21.81 -4.99
N ASN A 88 4.46 -21.35 -5.68
CA ASN A 88 3.18 -22.05 -5.64
C ASN A 88 3.12 -23.05 -6.81
N PHE A 89 3.82 -24.18 -6.64
CA PHE A 89 3.60 -25.40 -7.43
C PHE A 89 2.56 -26.28 -6.73
#